data_AF-A0A1F3P322-F1
#
_entry.id   AF-A0A1F3P322-F1
#
_cell.length_a   1.000
_cell.length_b   1.000
_cell.length_c   1.000
_cell.angle_alpha   90.00
_cell.angle_beta   90.00
_cell.angle_gamma   90.00
#
_symmetry.space_group_name_H-M   'P 1'
#
loop_
_entity.id
_entity.type
_entity.pdbx_description
1 polymer ?
#
loop_
_entity_poly.entity_id
_entity_poly.type
_entity_poly.pdbx_seq_one_letter_code
_entity_poly.pdbx_strand_id
1 'polypeptide(L)'
;MIDKNTEISLPYNFFYLIAFVEGGAVLATELICAQLFAPYFGNSLQTWAVILISTLTALTAGYFSGGYLSKKKTEDGRRKTEERSQLFFLKSDTLLHKLNLCLLVATLAIILQPFIAGKLIPVTLNTGIITGAFISAIFILLPPLFFLGMLSPMLIQILSADTTTSGKTSGLIYAISTSGGILFTFLFGFFLIPHFGMKTAIVLNSLIPATLTGYLLLSQKKNVFFWGFSLIMLSFFLLGINTGDTNQKVKKSYIKVHYNEYGLLGQLTVADDNLAHSRSLFINHISQSFMYIPSGRSLWHYVHRLTHYCSVKSPSSKVLLAGMGGGLLVKELTGLHFIPDVIELDERMKNVSEKYFGLNAKINFHTDDFRHYVKTTFHRYDIIIIDISFGENQPSNIYTMESFMEIKKLLKEDGLFFIHFPDFLYGEEGLAVRSVGKTLIESGFFVKLLNTKHKPGSPGEIIFLATHKPVALENYLYDQLPEFTKQYKFPTKNNLYLEGYSFEGGVILSDDKPIMDFLHEKTVMFSRKEGIEIVSKTLLEQGYGIF
;
A
#
# COMPACT_ATOMS: atom_id res chain seq x y z
N MET A 1 -56.47 -29.38 3.99
CA MET A 1 -56.06 -27.96 4.02
C MET A 1 -54.72 -27.89 4.71
N ILE A 2 -53.66 -27.62 3.95
CA ILE A 2 -52.31 -27.45 4.50
C ILE A 2 -52.27 -26.08 5.15
N ASP A 3 -52.04 -26.06 6.46
CA ASP A 3 -51.91 -24.85 7.26
C ASP A 3 -50.70 -24.04 6.74
N LYS A 4 -50.97 -22.86 6.17
CA LYS A 4 -49.98 -22.02 5.46
C LYS A 4 -49.30 -20.98 6.36
N ASN A 5 -49.62 -20.95 7.66
CA ASN A 5 -49.34 -19.82 8.55
C ASN A 5 -48.28 -20.03 9.63
N THR A 6 -47.34 -20.97 9.49
CA THR A 6 -46.09 -20.91 10.28
C THR A 6 -45.13 -19.93 9.60
N GLU A 7 -45.24 -18.65 9.96
CA GLU A 7 -44.20 -17.64 9.74
C GLU A 7 -42.94 -18.03 10.54
N ILE A 8 -41.79 -18.08 9.87
CA ILE A 8 -40.50 -18.40 10.50
C ILE A 8 -40.10 -17.18 11.34
N SER A 9 -40.25 -17.26 12.66
CA SER A 9 -39.71 -16.23 13.56
C SER A 9 -38.18 -16.38 13.62
N LEU A 10 -37.46 -15.37 13.12
CA LEU A 10 -35.99 -15.34 13.18
C LEU A 10 -35.52 -15.13 14.63
N PRO A 11 -34.52 -15.88 15.12
CA PRO A 11 -34.06 -15.74 16.50
C PRO A 11 -33.30 -14.41 16.69
N TYR A 12 -33.40 -13.81 17.88
CA TYR A 12 -32.69 -12.58 18.25
C TYR A 12 -31.19 -12.61 17.93
N ASN A 13 -30.54 -13.76 18.17
CA ASN A 13 -29.13 -13.98 17.90
C ASN A 13 -28.75 -13.82 16.42
N PHE A 14 -29.71 -14.03 15.51
CA PHE A 14 -29.47 -13.85 14.08
C PHE A 14 -29.29 -12.37 13.70
N PHE A 15 -30.02 -11.45 14.34
CA PHE A 15 -29.85 -10.02 14.13
C PHE A 15 -28.51 -9.50 14.68
N TYR A 16 -28.05 -10.06 15.79
CA TYR A 16 -26.69 -9.81 16.30
C TYR A 16 -25.61 -10.35 15.37
N LEU A 17 -25.83 -11.51 14.74
CA LEU A 17 -24.92 -12.03 13.71
C LEU A 17 -24.87 -11.10 12.48
N ILE A 18 -26.00 -10.53 12.05
CA ILE A 18 -26.02 -9.53 10.98
C ILE A 18 -25.20 -8.31 11.38
N ALA A 19 -25.37 -7.79 12.60
CA ALA A 19 -24.56 -6.65 13.08
C ALA A 19 -23.06 -6.97 13.09
N PHE A 20 -22.69 -8.16 13.54
CA PHE A 20 -21.30 -8.61 13.56
C PHE A 20 -20.70 -8.69 12.15
N VAL A 21 -21.42 -9.30 11.20
CA VAL A 21 -20.97 -9.42 9.81
C VAL A 21 -20.98 -8.06 9.11
N GLU A 22 -21.93 -7.18 9.42
CA GLU A 22 -21.95 -5.81 8.88
C GLU A 22 -20.69 -5.05 9.25
N GLY A 23 -20.36 -4.95 10.54
CA GLY A 23 -19.14 -4.25 10.98
C GLY A 23 -17.87 -4.86 10.43
N GLY A 24 -17.83 -6.20 10.34
CA GLY A 24 -16.73 -6.92 9.71
C GLY A 24 -16.57 -6.61 8.22
N ALA A 25 -17.67 -6.68 7.46
CA ALA A 25 -17.68 -6.42 6.03
C ALA A 25 -17.36 -4.95 5.69
N VAL A 26 -17.78 -3.99 6.52
CA VAL A 26 -17.42 -2.57 6.37
C VAL A 26 -15.90 -2.41 6.42
N LEU A 27 -15.24 -2.89 7.48
CA LEU A 27 -13.79 -2.71 7.61
C LEU A 27 -12.98 -3.55 6.61
N ALA A 28 -13.43 -4.76 6.28
CA ALA A 28 -12.80 -5.56 5.24
C ALA A 28 -12.91 -4.90 3.86
N THR A 29 -14.06 -4.30 3.52
CA THR A 29 -14.27 -3.57 2.25
C THR A 29 -13.37 -2.34 2.14
N GLU A 30 -13.26 -1.58 3.23
CA GLU A 30 -12.37 -0.42 3.33
C GLU A 30 -10.89 -0.82 3.16
N LEU A 31 -10.45 -1.85 3.89
CA LEU A 31 -9.08 -2.35 3.82
C LEU A 31 -8.73 -2.88 2.42
N ILE A 32 -9.63 -3.65 1.80
CA ILE A 32 -9.48 -4.13 0.43
C ILE A 32 -9.36 -2.95 -0.54
N CYS A 33 -10.19 -1.92 -0.38
CA CYS A 33 -10.13 -0.74 -1.25
C CYS A 33 -8.77 -0.02 -1.14
N ALA A 34 -8.22 0.13 0.07
CA ALA A 34 -6.90 0.71 0.25
C ALA A 34 -5.81 -0.05 -0.50
N GLN A 35 -5.85 -1.39 -0.42
CA GLN A 35 -4.90 -2.24 -1.14
C GLN A 35 -5.09 -2.19 -2.67
N LEU A 36 -6.32 -2.04 -3.17
CA LEU A 36 -6.57 -1.82 -4.60
C LEU A 36 -6.03 -0.49 -5.10
N PHE A 37 -5.93 0.51 -4.22
CA PHE A 37 -5.48 1.86 -4.57
C PHE A 37 -3.97 2.00 -4.53
N ALA A 38 -3.29 1.22 -3.67
CA ALA A 38 -1.86 1.26 -3.49
C ALA A 38 -1.05 1.23 -4.80
N PRO A 39 -1.34 0.32 -5.77
CA PRO A 39 -0.71 0.32 -7.10
C PRO A 39 -0.81 1.59 -7.95
N TYR A 40 -1.88 2.36 -7.77
CA TYR A 40 -2.30 3.39 -8.74
C TYR A 40 -2.19 4.79 -8.17
N PHE A 41 -2.61 4.97 -6.93
CA PHE A 41 -2.59 6.24 -6.22
C PHE A 41 -1.55 6.28 -5.10
N GLY A 42 -0.85 5.17 -4.83
CA GLY A 42 0.16 5.04 -3.79
C GLY A 42 -0.40 4.90 -2.37
N ASN A 43 0.51 4.68 -1.41
CA ASN A 43 0.20 4.50 0.03
C ASN A 43 0.43 5.76 0.87
N SER A 44 0.33 6.96 0.27
CA SER A 44 0.57 8.21 1.01
C SER A 44 -0.52 8.48 2.05
N LEU A 45 -0.18 9.32 3.04
CA LEU A 45 -1.13 9.81 4.05
C LEU A 45 -2.39 10.43 3.41
N GLN A 46 -2.22 11.12 2.28
CA GLN A 46 -3.31 11.75 1.54
C GLN A 46 -4.26 10.71 0.93
N THR A 47 -3.74 9.64 0.32
CA THR A 47 -4.57 8.57 -0.25
C THR A 47 -5.36 7.84 0.85
N TRP A 48 -4.71 7.55 1.98
CA TRP A 48 -5.38 6.99 3.15
C TRP A 48 -6.47 7.90 3.70
N ALA A 49 -6.21 9.20 3.82
CA ALA A 49 -7.21 10.16 4.27
C ALA A 49 -8.42 10.22 3.33
N VAL A 50 -8.20 10.15 2.00
CA VAL A 50 -9.28 10.10 1.00
C VAL A 50 -10.16 8.87 1.18
N ILE A 51 -9.57 7.71 1.45
CA ILE A 51 -10.32 6.46 1.69
C ILE A 51 -11.17 6.61 2.94
N LEU A 52 -10.58 7.05 4.07
CA LEU A 52 -11.31 7.27 5.33
C LEU A 52 -12.47 8.27 5.16
N ILE A 53 -12.24 9.40 4.48
CA ILE A 53 -13.27 10.41 4.20
C ILE A 53 -14.40 9.79 3.39
N SER A 54 -14.07 8.98 2.37
CA SER A 54 -15.07 8.32 1.51
C SER A 54 -15.89 7.29 2.28
N THR A 55 -15.24 6.47 3.10
CA THR A 55 -15.86 5.49 4.00
C THR A 55 -16.83 6.17 4.96
N LEU A 56 -16.36 7.18 5.70
CA LEU A 56 -17.17 7.90 6.68
C LEU A 56 -18.34 8.64 6.03
N THR A 57 -18.14 9.20 4.84
CA THR A 57 -19.21 9.85 4.07
C THR A 57 -20.30 8.86 3.69
N ALA A 58 -19.91 7.69 3.17
CA ALA A 58 -20.84 6.62 2.79
C ALA A 58 -21.63 6.10 4.00
N LEU A 59 -20.95 5.80 5.10
CA LEU A 59 -21.56 5.35 6.35
C LEU A 59 -22.50 6.41 6.93
N THR A 60 -22.09 7.68 6.96
CA THR A 60 -22.93 8.79 7.45
C THR A 60 -24.24 8.89 6.65
N ALA A 61 -24.15 8.84 5.32
CA ALA A 61 -25.32 8.84 4.45
C ALA A 61 -26.19 7.59 4.67
N GLY A 62 -25.56 6.43 4.89
CA GLY A 62 -26.21 5.16 5.20
C GLY A 62 -26.97 5.21 6.53
N TYR A 63 -26.33 5.66 7.61
CA TYR A 63 -26.96 5.81 8.93
C TYR A 63 -28.16 6.74 8.88
N PHE A 64 -28.03 7.89 8.21
CA PHE A 64 -29.13 8.84 8.05
C PHE A 64 -30.30 8.23 7.28
N SER A 65 -30.01 7.58 6.14
CA SER A 65 -31.03 6.97 5.27
C SER A 65 -31.69 5.76 5.92
N GLY A 66 -30.92 4.88 6.58
CA GLY A 66 -31.43 3.74 7.33
C GLY A 66 -32.28 4.16 8.52
N GLY A 67 -31.89 5.24 9.22
CA GLY A 67 -32.69 5.86 10.27
C GLY A 67 -34.02 6.43 9.74
N TYR A 68 -34.01 7.06 8.56
CA TYR A 68 -35.24 7.54 7.92
C TYR A 68 -36.14 6.38 7.45
N LEU A 69 -35.57 5.36 6.80
CA LEU A 69 -36.30 4.20 6.27
C LEU A 69 -36.87 3.28 7.35
N SER A 70 -36.28 3.30 8.55
CA SER A 70 -36.74 2.58 9.74
C SER A 70 -37.85 3.33 10.50
N LYS A 71 -38.11 4.62 10.21
CA LYS A 71 -39.22 5.35 10.84
C LYS A 71 -40.55 4.64 10.59
N LYS A 72 -41.26 4.33 11.68
CA LYS A 72 -42.67 3.92 11.60
C LYS A 72 -43.49 5.11 11.09
N LYS A 73 -44.23 4.95 9.99
CA LYS A 73 -45.38 5.84 9.71
C LYS A 73 -46.31 5.74 10.93
N THR A 74 -46.44 6.85 11.65
CA THR A 74 -47.47 7.09 12.64
C THR A 74 -48.79 7.12 11.87
N GLU A 75 -49.49 5.98 11.83
CA GLU A 75 -50.91 6.03 11.57
C GLU A 75 -51.56 6.65 12.81
N ASP A 76 -52.36 7.65 12.51
CA ASP A 76 -53.06 8.55 13.41
C ASP A 76 -53.77 7.79 14.55
N GLY A 77 -53.77 8.40 15.74
CA GLY A 77 -54.25 7.77 16.95
C GLY A 77 -55.74 7.46 16.87
N ARG A 78 -56.10 6.18 16.71
CA ARG A 78 -57.34 5.50 17.16
C ARG A 78 -57.49 4.15 16.45
N ARG A 79 -56.90 3.06 16.99
CA ARG A 79 -57.49 1.71 16.85
C ARG A 79 -56.93 0.74 17.89
N LYS A 80 -57.83 -0.13 18.36
CA LYS A 80 -57.82 -0.86 19.63
C LYS A 80 -56.77 -1.98 19.69
N THR A 81 -56.45 -2.32 20.94
CA THR A 81 -55.36 -3.13 21.50
C THR A 81 -55.18 -4.57 20.98
N GLU A 82 -56.04 -5.10 20.10
CA GLU A 82 -55.92 -6.48 19.58
C GLU A 82 -55.35 -6.57 18.15
N GLU A 83 -55.49 -5.51 17.33
CA GLU A 83 -54.83 -5.43 16.01
C GLU A 83 -53.34 -5.09 16.13
N ARG A 84 -52.88 -4.68 17.32
CA ARG A 84 -51.50 -4.25 17.58
C ARG A 84 -50.48 -5.38 17.39
N SER A 85 -50.85 -6.62 17.67
CA SER A 85 -50.00 -7.81 17.47
C SER A 85 -49.82 -8.07 15.97
N GLN A 86 -50.92 -8.22 15.23
CA GLN A 86 -50.90 -8.52 13.79
C GLN A 86 -50.28 -7.38 12.96
N LEU A 87 -50.52 -6.12 13.33
CA LEU A 87 -49.92 -4.96 12.67
C LEU A 87 -48.42 -4.82 12.99
N PHE A 88 -47.95 -5.27 14.17
CA PHE A 88 -46.52 -5.31 14.49
C PHE A 88 -45.80 -6.39 13.67
N PHE A 89 -46.43 -7.56 13.46
CA PHE A 89 -45.90 -8.62 12.59
C PHE A 89 -45.82 -8.17 11.12
N LEU A 90 -46.88 -7.60 10.55
CA LEU A 90 -46.89 -7.08 9.17
C LEU A 90 -45.86 -5.96 8.91
N LYS A 91 -45.61 -5.12 9.93
CA LYS A 91 -44.68 -3.97 9.85
C LYS A 91 -43.23 -4.40 10.10
N SER A 92 -43.01 -5.45 10.88
CA SER A 92 -41.72 -6.14 11.02
C SER A 92 -41.31 -6.79 9.71
N ASP A 93 -42.24 -7.42 8.99
CA ASP A 93 -41.97 -8.03 7.67
C ASP A 93 -41.54 -7.00 6.61
N THR A 94 -42.13 -5.81 6.62
CA THR A 94 -41.74 -4.74 5.70
C THR A 94 -40.33 -4.20 6.01
N LEU A 95 -39.98 -4.06 7.29
CA LEU A 95 -38.64 -3.60 7.70
C LEU A 95 -37.57 -4.68 7.48
N LEU A 96 -37.90 -5.95 7.74
CA LEU A 96 -37.07 -7.12 7.42
C LEU A 96 -36.84 -7.25 5.91
N HIS A 97 -37.86 -6.94 5.09
CA HIS A 97 -37.68 -6.94 3.64
C HIS A 97 -36.71 -5.83 3.20
N LYS A 98 -36.86 -4.61 3.74
CA LYS A 98 -35.91 -3.51 3.48
C LYS A 98 -34.50 -3.89 3.93
N LEU A 99 -34.35 -4.50 5.11
CA LEU A 99 -33.06 -4.93 5.65
C LEU A 99 -32.39 -5.93 4.70
N ASN A 100 -33.14 -6.93 4.25
CA ASN A 100 -32.66 -7.93 3.30
C ASN A 100 -32.29 -7.30 1.95
N LEU A 101 -33.07 -6.33 1.46
CA LEU A 101 -32.75 -5.61 0.23
C LEU A 101 -31.45 -4.81 0.36
N CYS A 102 -31.25 -4.10 1.49
CA CYS A 102 -30.00 -3.38 1.76
C CYS A 102 -28.80 -4.36 1.79
N LEU A 103 -28.93 -5.49 2.48
CA LEU A 103 -27.87 -6.49 2.55
C LEU A 103 -27.57 -7.13 1.19
N LEU A 104 -28.60 -7.41 0.38
CA LEU A 104 -28.45 -7.91 -0.99
C LEU A 104 -27.70 -6.91 -1.87
N VAL A 105 -28.10 -5.64 -1.87
CA VAL A 105 -27.47 -4.61 -2.70
C VAL A 105 -26.05 -4.33 -2.22
N ALA A 106 -25.80 -4.31 -0.91
CA ALA A 106 -24.45 -4.22 -0.35
C ALA A 106 -23.57 -5.37 -0.84
N THR A 107 -24.06 -6.62 -0.75
CA THR A 107 -23.33 -7.81 -1.20
C THR A 107 -22.99 -7.74 -2.69
N LEU A 108 -23.96 -7.37 -3.54
CA LEU A 108 -23.73 -7.20 -4.97
C LEU A 108 -22.73 -6.07 -5.26
N ALA A 109 -22.77 -4.99 -4.49
CA ALA A 109 -21.82 -3.89 -4.63
C ALA A 109 -20.38 -4.32 -4.27
N ILE A 110 -20.19 -5.10 -3.20
CA ILE A 110 -18.87 -5.67 -2.84
C ILE A 110 -18.35 -6.57 -3.96
N ILE A 111 -19.21 -7.39 -4.55
CA ILE A 111 -18.87 -8.29 -5.67
C ILE A 111 -18.45 -7.51 -6.92
N LEU A 112 -19.12 -6.39 -7.19
CA LEU A 112 -18.84 -5.55 -8.35
C LEU A 112 -17.65 -4.60 -8.13
N GLN A 113 -17.25 -4.37 -6.88
CA GLN A 113 -16.13 -3.51 -6.48
C GLN A 113 -14.86 -3.71 -7.34
N PRO A 114 -14.29 -4.92 -7.51
CA PRO A 114 -13.11 -5.14 -8.34
C PRO A 114 -13.30 -4.76 -9.82
N PHE A 115 -14.50 -5.00 -10.38
CA PHE A 115 -14.81 -4.68 -11.77
C PHE A 115 -15.00 -3.17 -11.98
N ILE A 116 -15.62 -2.50 -11.01
CA ILE A 116 -15.76 -1.04 -11.01
C ILE A 116 -14.38 -0.40 -10.91
N ALA A 117 -13.54 -0.85 -9.98
CA ALA A 117 -12.16 -0.40 -9.87
C ALA A 117 -11.40 -0.60 -11.19
N GLY A 118 -11.54 -1.78 -11.81
CA GLY A 118 -10.94 -2.15 -13.10
C GLY A 118 -11.20 -1.16 -14.24
N LYS A 119 -12.39 -0.54 -14.25
CA LYS A 119 -12.80 0.40 -15.30
C LYS A 119 -12.59 1.85 -14.90
N LEU A 120 -12.82 2.17 -13.62
CA LEU A 120 -12.84 3.54 -13.13
C LEU A 120 -11.43 4.08 -12.90
N ILE A 121 -10.55 3.30 -12.28
CA ILE A 121 -9.20 3.74 -11.95
C ILE A 121 -8.46 4.20 -13.22
N PRO A 122 -8.38 3.41 -14.32
CA PRO A 122 -7.69 3.84 -15.53
C PRO A 122 -8.18 5.18 -16.12
N VAL A 123 -9.48 5.46 -16.00
CA VAL A 123 -10.08 6.72 -16.49
C VAL A 123 -9.69 7.90 -15.59
N THR A 124 -9.72 7.69 -14.28
CA THR A 124 -9.46 8.75 -13.28
C THR A 124 -7.98 9.12 -13.14
N LEU A 125 -7.06 8.25 -13.56
CA LEU A 125 -5.60 8.51 -13.51
C LEU A 125 -5.19 9.81 -14.21
N ASN A 126 -5.94 10.25 -15.24
CA ASN A 126 -5.65 11.47 -15.99
C ASN A 126 -6.13 12.77 -15.32
N THR A 127 -6.86 12.70 -14.20
CA THR A 127 -7.50 13.87 -13.56
C THR A 127 -6.67 14.48 -12.42
N GLY A 128 -5.48 13.91 -12.15
CA GLY A 128 -4.63 14.22 -11.00
C GLY A 128 -4.79 13.18 -9.89
N ILE A 129 -3.74 12.96 -9.09
CA ILE A 129 -3.67 11.83 -8.14
C ILE A 129 -4.74 11.95 -7.04
N ILE A 130 -4.84 13.10 -6.36
CA ILE A 130 -5.81 13.29 -5.26
C ILE A 130 -7.24 13.27 -5.79
N THR A 131 -7.52 14.02 -6.87
CA THR A 131 -8.84 14.08 -7.49
C THR A 131 -9.28 12.71 -8.02
N GLY A 132 -8.38 12.01 -8.70
CA GLY A 132 -8.64 10.67 -9.24
C GLY A 132 -8.85 9.64 -8.14
N ALA A 133 -8.06 9.69 -7.06
CA ALA A 133 -8.25 8.85 -5.88
C ALA A 133 -9.59 9.15 -5.22
N PHE A 134 -9.98 10.41 -5.05
CA PHE A 134 -11.25 10.79 -4.41
C PHE A 134 -12.46 10.33 -5.23
N ILE A 135 -12.45 10.57 -6.55
CA ILE A 135 -13.51 10.10 -7.45
C ILE A 135 -13.55 8.57 -7.44
N SER A 136 -12.41 7.90 -7.52
CA SER A 136 -12.39 6.43 -7.47
C SER A 136 -12.95 5.92 -6.14
N ALA A 137 -12.50 6.47 -5.01
CA ALA A 137 -12.86 6.02 -3.68
C ALA A 137 -14.36 6.19 -3.43
N ILE A 138 -14.93 7.34 -3.81
CA ILE A 138 -16.35 7.57 -3.61
C ILE A 138 -17.20 6.59 -4.42
N PHE A 139 -16.89 6.33 -5.70
CA PHE A 139 -17.70 5.42 -6.52
C PHE A 139 -17.51 3.94 -6.16
N ILE A 140 -16.34 3.57 -5.65
CA ILE A 140 -16.00 2.19 -5.27
C ILE A 140 -16.55 1.87 -3.87
N LEU A 141 -16.43 2.78 -2.91
CA LEU A 141 -16.81 2.57 -1.51
C LEU A 141 -18.24 2.99 -1.17
N LEU A 142 -18.78 4.03 -1.83
CA LEU A 142 -20.10 4.54 -1.47
C LEU A 142 -21.19 3.49 -1.60
N PRO A 143 -21.34 2.75 -2.73
CA PRO A 143 -22.42 1.78 -2.85
C PRO A 143 -22.42 0.70 -1.73
N PRO A 144 -21.35 -0.08 -1.50
CA PRO A 144 -21.39 -1.12 -0.47
C PRO A 144 -21.55 -0.54 0.94
N LEU A 145 -20.81 0.51 1.29
CA LEU A 145 -20.80 1.04 2.64
C LEU A 145 -22.05 1.84 2.99
N PHE A 146 -22.67 2.51 2.02
CA PHE A 146 -23.95 3.18 2.21
C PHE A 146 -25.04 2.19 2.63
N PHE A 147 -25.16 1.05 1.94
CA PHE A 147 -26.17 0.05 2.27
C PHE A 147 -25.84 -0.75 3.54
N LEU A 148 -24.57 -1.04 3.82
CA LEU A 148 -24.15 -1.61 5.11
C LEU A 148 -24.47 -0.66 6.26
N GLY A 149 -24.15 0.62 6.13
CA GLY A 149 -24.47 1.65 7.13
C GLY A 149 -25.97 1.78 7.43
N MET A 150 -26.86 1.46 6.48
CA MET A 150 -28.29 1.43 6.77
C MET A 150 -28.70 0.34 7.76
N LEU A 151 -27.95 -0.76 7.84
CA LEU A 151 -28.35 -1.94 8.62
C LEU A 151 -28.38 -1.63 10.12
N SER A 152 -27.41 -0.88 10.63
CA SER A 152 -27.31 -0.55 12.06
C SER A 152 -28.60 0.12 12.63
N PRO A 153 -29.10 1.25 12.09
CA PRO A 153 -30.38 1.84 12.52
C PRO A 153 -31.59 0.91 12.35
N MET A 154 -31.60 0.08 11.29
CA MET A 154 -32.71 -0.84 11.02
C MET A 154 -32.75 -1.99 12.04
N LEU A 155 -31.59 -2.56 12.39
CA LEU A 155 -31.46 -3.58 13.42
C LEU A 155 -31.88 -3.05 14.79
N ILE A 156 -31.46 -1.81 15.14
CA ILE A 156 -31.89 -1.15 16.37
C ILE A 156 -33.40 -1.03 16.42
N GLN A 157 -34.05 -0.63 15.32
CA GLN A 157 -35.50 -0.49 15.27
C GLN A 157 -36.25 -1.83 15.32
N ILE A 158 -35.69 -2.92 14.76
CA ILE A 158 -36.26 -4.27 14.83
C ILE A 158 -36.19 -4.82 16.26
N LEU A 159 -35.06 -4.60 16.95
CA LEU A 159 -34.78 -5.16 18.26
C LEU A 159 -35.31 -4.32 19.43
N SER A 160 -35.61 -3.04 19.21
CA SER A 160 -36.12 -2.14 20.25
C SER A 160 -37.64 -2.30 20.39
N ALA A 161 -38.08 -2.81 21.55
CA ALA A 161 -39.49 -2.94 21.88
C ALA A 161 -40.14 -1.59 22.26
N ASP A 162 -39.41 -0.74 22.99
CA ASP A 162 -39.88 0.55 23.54
C ASP A 162 -38.79 1.64 23.50
N THR A 163 -39.18 2.91 23.63
CA THR A 163 -38.26 4.07 23.68
C THR A 163 -37.26 4.00 24.84
N THR A 164 -37.62 3.31 25.93
CA THR A 164 -36.79 3.14 27.14
C THR A 164 -35.65 2.14 26.96
N THR A 165 -35.79 1.16 26.06
CA THR A 165 -34.77 0.12 25.80
C THR A 165 -33.89 0.43 24.59
N SER A 166 -34.27 1.43 23.79
CA SER A 166 -33.57 1.85 22.56
C SER A 166 -32.08 2.14 22.78
N GLY A 167 -31.70 2.82 23.87
CA GLY A 167 -30.30 3.13 24.18
C GLY A 167 -29.45 1.90 24.52
N LYS A 168 -30.02 0.90 25.22
CA LYS A 168 -29.31 -0.35 25.53
C LYS A 168 -29.13 -1.21 24.27
N THR A 169 -30.18 -1.29 23.45
CA THR A 169 -30.14 -2.03 22.19
C THR A 169 -29.15 -1.41 21.19
N SER A 170 -29.13 -0.08 21.07
CA SER A 170 -28.17 0.61 20.20
C SER A 170 -26.73 0.40 20.66
N GLY A 171 -26.44 0.53 21.96
CA GLY A 171 -25.13 0.24 22.51
C GLY A 171 -24.66 -1.19 22.24
N LEU A 172 -25.55 -2.18 22.37
CA LEU A 172 -25.24 -3.59 22.10
C LEU A 172 -24.98 -3.85 20.60
N ILE A 173 -25.79 -3.27 19.70
CA ILE A 173 -25.58 -3.38 18.25
C ILE A 173 -24.23 -2.79 17.85
N TYR A 174 -23.91 -1.59 18.33
CA TYR A 174 -22.61 -0.97 18.04
C TYR A 174 -21.45 -1.80 18.59
N ALA A 175 -21.53 -2.29 19.82
CA ALA A 175 -20.47 -3.11 20.40
C ALA A 175 -20.21 -4.41 19.59
N ILE A 176 -21.27 -5.08 19.14
CA ILE A 176 -21.17 -6.31 18.35
C ILE A 176 -20.63 -6.02 16.94
N SER A 177 -21.11 -4.96 16.29
CA SER A 177 -20.60 -4.52 14.99
C SER A 177 -19.12 -4.15 15.07
N THR A 178 -18.72 -3.34 16.05
CA THR A 178 -17.31 -3.01 16.27
C THR A 178 -16.45 -4.24 16.55
N SER A 179 -16.95 -5.21 17.32
CA SER A 179 -16.24 -6.47 17.57
C SER A 179 -16.02 -7.29 16.29
N GLY A 180 -17.02 -7.32 15.40
CA GLY A 180 -16.91 -7.92 14.07
C GLY A 180 -15.90 -7.20 13.19
N GLY A 181 -15.92 -5.87 13.20
CA GLY A 181 -14.94 -5.01 12.54
C GLY A 181 -13.51 -5.36 12.97
N ILE A 182 -13.25 -5.37 14.28
CA ILE A 182 -11.92 -5.72 14.83
C ILE A 182 -11.49 -7.10 14.33
N LEU A 183 -12.34 -8.13 14.45
CA LEU A 183 -11.99 -9.49 14.02
C LEU A 183 -11.69 -9.56 12.53
N PHE A 184 -12.50 -8.91 11.68
CA PHE A 184 -12.29 -8.93 10.24
C PHE A 184 -11.05 -8.11 9.85
N THR A 185 -10.75 -6.98 10.48
CA THR A 185 -9.50 -6.27 10.23
C THR A 185 -8.29 -7.15 10.55
N PHE A 186 -8.30 -7.88 11.66
CA PHE A 186 -7.25 -8.86 11.97
C PHE A 186 -7.21 -10.00 10.92
N LEU A 187 -8.34 -10.64 10.66
CA LEU A 187 -8.44 -11.78 9.76
C LEU A 187 -8.03 -11.40 8.33
N PHE A 188 -8.49 -10.27 7.81
CA PHE A 188 -8.20 -9.84 6.44
C PHE A 188 -6.80 -9.24 6.33
N GLY A 189 -6.43 -8.32 7.22
CA GLY A 189 -5.16 -7.59 7.15
C GLY A 189 -3.95 -8.43 7.50
N PHE A 190 -4.04 -9.30 8.51
CA PHE A 190 -2.88 -10.07 8.99
C PHE A 190 -2.84 -11.52 8.48
N PHE A 191 -3.97 -12.08 8.03
CA PHE A 191 -4.03 -13.49 7.63
C PHE A 191 -4.44 -13.68 6.16
N LEU A 192 -5.64 -13.27 5.74
CA LEU A 192 -6.16 -13.58 4.42
C LEU A 192 -5.39 -12.90 3.28
N ILE A 193 -5.19 -11.58 3.36
CA ILE A 193 -4.48 -10.84 2.31
C ILE A 193 -3.01 -11.32 2.21
N PRO A 194 -2.24 -11.44 3.31
CA PRO A 194 -0.84 -11.88 3.21
C PRO A 194 -0.65 -13.32 2.73
N HIS A 195 -1.53 -14.27 3.10
CA HIS A 195 -1.31 -15.69 2.79
C HIS A 195 -2.05 -16.16 1.53
N PHE A 196 -3.22 -15.59 1.23
CA PHE A 196 -4.08 -16.04 0.12
C PHE A 196 -4.30 -14.96 -0.96
N GLY A 197 -3.77 -13.75 -0.76
CA GLY A 197 -3.82 -12.65 -1.71
C GLY A 197 -5.17 -11.94 -1.78
N MET A 198 -5.18 -10.86 -2.57
CA MET A 198 -6.33 -9.95 -2.71
C MET A 198 -7.58 -10.60 -3.30
N LYS A 199 -7.42 -11.50 -4.28
CA LYS A 199 -8.55 -12.16 -4.97
C LYS A 199 -9.38 -12.98 -3.97
N THR A 200 -8.72 -13.82 -3.18
CA THR A 200 -9.37 -14.66 -2.16
C THR A 200 -10.02 -13.80 -1.07
N ALA A 201 -9.35 -12.72 -0.63
CA ALA A 201 -9.92 -11.79 0.33
C ALA A 201 -11.25 -11.20 -0.20
N ILE A 202 -11.30 -10.69 -1.43
CA ILE A 202 -12.54 -10.15 -2.02
C ILE A 202 -13.66 -11.19 -2.11
N VAL A 203 -13.34 -12.42 -2.52
CA VAL A 203 -14.31 -13.53 -2.61
C VAL A 203 -14.85 -13.88 -1.22
N LEU A 204 -14.01 -13.95 -0.19
CA LEU A 204 -14.45 -14.26 1.16
C LEU A 204 -15.28 -13.11 1.77
N ASN A 205 -14.87 -11.85 1.54
CA ASN A 205 -15.61 -10.68 2.02
C ASN A 205 -17.00 -10.57 1.38
N SER A 206 -17.18 -11.03 0.15
CA SER A 206 -18.49 -11.07 -0.51
C SER A 206 -19.32 -12.29 -0.10
N LEU A 207 -18.70 -13.45 0.12
CA LEU A 207 -19.41 -14.68 0.46
C LEU A 207 -20.10 -14.61 1.83
N ILE A 208 -19.48 -13.97 2.82
CA ILE A 208 -20.03 -13.93 4.18
C ILE A 208 -21.37 -13.18 4.23
N PRO A 209 -21.50 -11.91 3.77
CA PRO A 209 -22.80 -11.24 3.66
C PRO A 209 -23.77 -11.93 2.69
N ALA A 210 -23.26 -12.60 1.66
CA ALA A 210 -24.08 -13.37 0.72
C ALA A 210 -24.80 -14.54 1.41
N THR A 211 -24.14 -15.26 2.32
CA THR A 211 -24.77 -16.36 3.05
C THR A 211 -25.94 -15.89 3.90
N LEU A 212 -25.79 -14.75 4.58
CA LEU A 212 -26.86 -14.13 5.37
C LEU A 212 -28.02 -13.67 4.47
N THR A 213 -27.71 -13.07 3.32
CA THR A 213 -28.71 -12.68 2.32
C THR A 213 -29.50 -13.89 1.80
N GLY A 214 -28.81 -14.98 1.44
CA GLY A 214 -29.44 -16.22 0.98
C GLY A 214 -30.36 -16.83 2.04
N TYR A 215 -29.92 -16.88 3.30
CA TYR A 215 -30.73 -17.37 4.41
C TYR A 215 -31.97 -16.50 4.66
N LEU A 216 -31.86 -15.17 4.58
CA LEU A 216 -33.00 -14.26 4.67
C LEU A 216 -34.00 -14.43 3.51
N LEU A 217 -33.51 -14.63 2.28
CA LEU A 217 -34.36 -14.89 1.11
C LEU A 217 -35.16 -16.18 1.25
N LEU A 218 -34.53 -17.26 1.75
CA LEU A 218 -35.20 -18.53 2.05
C LEU A 218 -36.24 -18.37 3.15
N SER A 219 -35.88 -17.67 4.23
CA SER A 219 -36.78 -17.43 5.37
C SER A 219 -38.03 -16.62 4.97
N GLN A 220 -37.90 -15.74 3.96
CA GLN A 220 -39.00 -14.96 3.38
C GLN A 220 -39.79 -15.69 2.27
N LYS A 221 -39.53 -16.99 2.04
CA LYS A 221 -40.14 -17.80 0.96
C LYS A 221 -39.95 -17.23 -0.45
N LYS A 222 -38.89 -16.44 -0.68
CA LYS A 222 -38.58 -15.79 -1.98
C LYS A 222 -37.69 -16.67 -2.86
N ASN A 223 -38.14 -17.89 -3.14
CA ASN A 223 -37.32 -18.93 -3.79
C ASN A 223 -36.75 -18.52 -5.16
N VAL A 224 -37.48 -17.75 -5.98
CA VAL A 224 -36.99 -17.29 -7.29
C VAL A 224 -35.79 -16.33 -7.14
N PHE A 225 -35.87 -15.39 -6.18
CA PHE A 225 -34.77 -14.48 -5.89
C PHE A 225 -33.58 -15.19 -5.25
N PHE A 226 -33.83 -16.19 -4.41
CA PHE A 226 -32.79 -17.04 -3.85
C PHE A 226 -32.00 -17.77 -4.95
N TRP A 227 -32.68 -18.48 -5.85
CA TRP A 227 -32.00 -19.21 -6.94
C TRP A 227 -31.25 -18.27 -7.88
N GLY A 228 -31.84 -17.12 -8.24
CA GLY A 228 -31.15 -16.09 -9.04
C GLY A 228 -29.89 -15.56 -8.35
N PHE A 229 -29.99 -15.26 -7.05
CA PHE A 229 -28.86 -14.81 -6.24
C PHE A 229 -27.77 -15.89 -6.11
N SER A 230 -28.14 -17.13 -5.82
CA SER A 230 -27.21 -18.26 -5.74
C SER A 230 -26.49 -18.52 -7.05
N LEU A 231 -27.16 -18.35 -8.20
CA LEU A 231 -26.53 -18.43 -9.52
C LEU A 231 -25.51 -17.31 -9.75
N ILE A 232 -25.81 -16.08 -9.32
CA ILE A 232 -24.86 -14.96 -9.39
C ILE A 232 -23.65 -15.23 -8.48
N MET A 233 -23.88 -15.70 -7.24
CA MET A 233 -22.79 -16.07 -6.33
C MET A 233 -21.93 -17.19 -6.90
N LEU A 234 -22.55 -18.24 -7.46
CA LEU A 234 -21.83 -19.36 -8.06
C LEU A 234 -21.01 -18.89 -9.27
N SER A 235 -21.58 -18.04 -10.13
CA SER A 235 -20.87 -17.47 -11.28
C SER A 235 -19.66 -16.63 -10.85
N PHE A 236 -19.83 -15.80 -9.82
CA PHE A 236 -18.74 -14.99 -9.26
C PHE A 236 -17.65 -15.85 -8.60
N PHE A 237 -18.05 -16.87 -7.83
CA PHE A 237 -17.12 -17.82 -7.22
C PHE A 237 -16.31 -18.58 -8.28
N LEU A 238 -16.97 -19.06 -9.34
CA LEU A 238 -16.31 -19.73 -10.46
C LEU A 238 -15.39 -18.78 -11.25
N LEU A 239 -15.76 -17.51 -11.42
CA LEU A 239 -14.89 -16.48 -12.02
C LEU A 239 -13.68 -16.17 -11.12
N GLY A 240 -13.88 -16.08 -9.82
CA GLY A 240 -12.80 -15.86 -8.84
C GLY A 240 -11.78 -16.98 -8.82
N ILE A 241 -12.21 -18.24 -8.99
CA ILE A 241 -11.31 -19.40 -9.06
C ILE A 241 -10.61 -19.50 -10.43
N ASN A 242 -11.31 -19.26 -11.54
CA ASN A 242 -10.73 -19.42 -12.89
C ASN A 242 -9.85 -18.26 -13.37
N THR A 243 -9.83 -17.12 -12.67
CA THR A 243 -8.89 -16.03 -12.98
C THR A 243 -7.51 -16.18 -12.31
N GLY A 244 -7.23 -17.34 -11.71
CA GLY A 244 -5.89 -17.75 -11.27
C GLY A 244 -4.86 -17.86 -12.39
N ASP A 245 -5.30 -17.81 -13.65
CA ASP A 245 -4.41 -17.79 -14.82
C ASP A 245 -4.92 -16.80 -15.88
N THR A 246 -5.35 -15.60 -15.46
CA THR A 246 -5.34 -14.44 -16.37
C THR A 246 -3.91 -13.92 -16.53
N ASN A 247 -2.96 -14.81 -16.86
CA ASN A 247 -2.26 -14.62 -18.12
C ASN A 247 -3.33 -14.60 -19.23
N GLN A 248 -4.14 -13.53 -19.28
CA GLN A 248 -4.89 -13.26 -20.49
C GLN A 248 -3.84 -13.32 -21.57
N LYS A 249 -4.00 -14.32 -22.43
CA LYS A 249 -3.23 -14.55 -23.63
C LYS A 249 -3.40 -13.31 -24.51
N VAL A 250 -2.79 -12.19 -24.14
CA VAL A 250 -2.21 -11.29 -25.12
C VAL A 250 -1.15 -12.17 -25.74
N LYS A 251 -1.53 -12.86 -26.83
CA LYS A 251 -0.75 -13.92 -27.49
C LYS A 251 0.65 -13.46 -27.93
N LYS A 252 1.00 -12.18 -27.72
CA LYS A 252 2.30 -11.53 -27.95
C LYS A 252 2.53 -10.30 -27.03
N SER A 253 2.30 -10.38 -25.71
CA SER A 253 2.85 -9.32 -24.85
C SER A 253 4.36 -9.45 -24.85
N TYR A 254 5.07 -8.33 -25.03
CA TYR A 254 6.52 -8.31 -24.83
C TYR A 254 6.88 -8.26 -23.34
N ILE A 255 5.92 -7.96 -22.47
CA ILE A 255 6.08 -8.04 -21.03
C ILE A 255 5.81 -9.47 -20.56
N LYS A 256 6.73 -10.04 -19.80
CA LYS A 256 6.58 -11.36 -19.17
C LYS A 256 6.75 -11.25 -17.67
N VAL A 257 5.69 -11.50 -16.91
CA VAL A 257 5.75 -11.58 -15.44
C VAL A 257 6.28 -12.96 -15.02
N HIS A 258 7.30 -12.97 -14.17
CA HIS A 258 7.94 -14.19 -13.64
C HIS A 258 7.59 -14.49 -12.18
N TYR A 259 7.18 -13.45 -11.45
CA TYR A 259 6.85 -13.53 -10.03
C TYR A 259 5.84 -12.43 -9.71
N ASN A 260 4.81 -12.78 -8.95
CA ASN A 260 3.82 -11.85 -8.42
C ASN A 260 3.32 -12.41 -7.09
N GLU A 261 3.53 -11.69 -6.00
CA GLU A 261 3.12 -12.12 -4.66
C GLU A 261 2.66 -10.93 -3.81
N TYR A 262 1.48 -11.03 -3.20
CA TYR A 262 0.99 -10.08 -2.20
C TYR A 262 1.48 -10.47 -0.81
N GLY A 263 1.89 -9.48 -0.03
CA GLY A 263 2.28 -9.67 1.37
C GLY A 263 2.02 -8.42 2.20
N LEU A 264 2.41 -8.47 3.48
CA LEU A 264 2.15 -7.39 4.45
C LEU A 264 2.73 -6.04 4.00
N LEU A 265 3.91 -6.05 3.38
CA LEU A 265 4.64 -4.85 2.94
C LEU A 265 4.29 -4.43 1.50
N GLY A 266 3.28 -5.06 0.90
CA GLY A 266 2.81 -4.78 -0.45
C GLY A 266 3.05 -5.92 -1.43
N GLN A 267 2.70 -5.64 -2.68
CA GLN A 267 2.83 -6.57 -3.80
C GLN A 267 4.24 -6.50 -4.40
N LEU A 268 4.88 -7.66 -4.54
CA LEU A 268 6.14 -7.81 -5.26
C LEU A 268 5.88 -8.40 -6.63
N THR A 269 6.33 -7.70 -7.69
CA THR A 269 6.21 -8.19 -9.07
C THR A 269 7.57 -8.14 -9.75
N VAL A 270 7.98 -9.25 -10.39
CA VAL A 270 9.13 -9.29 -11.28
C VAL A 270 8.64 -9.48 -12.71
N ALA A 271 8.98 -8.55 -13.59
CA ALA A 271 8.60 -8.61 -14.99
C ALA A 271 9.78 -8.30 -15.91
N ASP A 272 9.83 -9.01 -17.04
CA ASP A 272 10.76 -8.74 -18.12
C ASP A 272 10.07 -7.92 -19.22
N ASP A 273 10.78 -6.94 -19.74
CA ASP A 273 10.53 -6.39 -21.06
C ASP A 273 11.45 -7.10 -22.06
N ASN A 274 10.86 -7.99 -22.88
CA ASN A 274 11.60 -8.77 -23.86
C ASN A 274 12.09 -7.94 -25.06
N LEU A 275 11.54 -6.74 -25.31
CA LEU A 275 12.04 -5.83 -26.34
C LEU A 275 13.27 -5.08 -25.85
N ALA A 276 13.24 -4.59 -24.62
CA ALA A 276 14.36 -3.88 -24.00
C ALA A 276 15.42 -4.84 -23.40
N HIS A 277 15.14 -6.14 -23.35
CA HIS A 277 15.93 -7.16 -22.65
C HIS A 277 16.24 -6.74 -21.21
N SER A 278 15.25 -6.19 -20.53
CA SER A 278 15.37 -5.66 -19.18
C SER A 278 14.40 -6.36 -18.22
N ARG A 279 14.77 -6.40 -16.95
CA ARG A 279 13.98 -6.96 -15.86
C ARG A 279 13.77 -5.91 -14.79
N SER A 280 12.53 -5.73 -14.38
CA SER A 280 12.16 -4.80 -13.31
C SER A 280 11.59 -5.54 -12.10
N LEU A 281 11.96 -5.09 -10.92
CA LEU A 281 11.27 -5.40 -9.67
C LEU A 281 10.34 -4.24 -9.36
N PHE A 282 9.08 -4.54 -9.08
CA PHE A 282 8.09 -3.57 -8.65
C PHE A 282 7.63 -3.88 -7.24
N ILE A 283 7.46 -2.83 -6.43
CA ILE A 283 6.68 -2.87 -5.19
C ILE A 283 5.45 -2.00 -5.42
N ASN A 284 4.25 -2.60 -5.33
CA ASN A 284 2.98 -1.91 -5.65
C ASN A 284 3.06 -1.15 -6.99
N HIS A 285 3.55 -1.81 -8.04
CA HIS A 285 3.74 -1.25 -9.39
C HIS A 285 4.76 -0.10 -9.54
N ILE A 286 5.47 0.26 -8.47
CA ILE A 286 6.56 1.24 -8.52
C ILE A 286 7.87 0.48 -8.71
N SER A 287 8.62 0.83 -9.75
CA SER A 287 9.91 0.19 -10.04
C SER A 287 10.90 0.48 -8.91
N GLN A 288 11.53 -0.58 -8.37
CA GLN A 288 12.53 -0.52 -7.29
C GLN A 288 13.87 -1.09 -7.71
N SER A 289 13.94 -1.80 -8.83
CA SER A 289 15.20 -2.23 -9.43
C SER A 289 15.00 -2.45 -10.91
N PHE A 290 16.01 -2.11 -11.70
CA PHE A 290 15.98 -2.23 -13.15
C PHE A 290 17.29 -2.83 -13.65
N MET A 291 17.23 -4.03 -14.24
CA MET A 291 18.40 -4.82 -14.64
C MET A 291 18.39 -5.07 -16.14
N TYR A 292 19.54 -4.95 -16.79
CA TYR A 292 19.75 -5.47 -18.14
C TYR A 292 20.03 -6.97 -18.06
N ILE A 293 19.16 -7.79 -18.67
CA ILE A 293 19.19 -9.25 -18.52
C ILE A 293 20.51 -9.86 -19.03
N PRO A 294 21.02 -9.52 -20.24
CA PRO A 294 22.23 -10.15 -20.76
C PRO A 294 23.49 -9.95 -19.91
N SER A 295 23.64 -8.79 -19.27
CA SER A 295 24.80 -8.51 -18.40
C SER A 295 24.53 -8.79 -16.92
N GLY A 296 23.27 -8.87 -16.51
CA GLY A 296 22.85 -8.98 -15.12
C GLY A 296 23.26 -7.77 -14.28
N ARG A 297 23.32 -6.58 -14.90
CA ARG A 297 23.74 -5.30 -14.28
C ARG A 297 22.57 -4.33 -14.18
N SER A 298 22.67 -3.41 -13.24
CA SER A 298 21.72 -2.31 -13.11
C SER A 298 21.70 -1.46 -14.39
N LEU A 299 20.50 -1.02 -14.77
CA LEU A 299 20.31 0.05 -15.75
C LEU A 299 20.26 1.42 -15.06
N TRP A 300 20.08 1.45 -13.74
CA TRP A 300 20.19 2.68 -12.95
C TRP A 300 21.62 2.96 -12.57
N HIS A 301 22.11 4.11 -13.03
CA HIS A 301 23.52 4.48 -12.95
C HIS A 301 23.99 4.75 -11.52
N TYR A 302 23.10 5.16 -10.61
CA TYR A 302 23.46 5.38 -9.20
C TYR A 302 24.10 4.14 -8.55
N VAL A 303 23.68 2.93 -8.93
CA VAL A 303 24.24 1.67 -8.41
C VAL A 303 25.74 1.59 -8.71
N HIS A 304 26.11 1.79 -9.97
CA HIS A 304 27.51 1.79 -10.40
C HIS A 304 28.29 2.97 -9.85
N ARG A 305 27.63 4.11 -9.66
CA ARG A 305 28.23 5.33 -9.11
C ARG A 305 28.58 5.18 -7.64
N LEU A 306 27.67 4.63 -6.82
CA LEU A 306 27.93 4.35 -5.42
C LEU A 306 29.09 3.37 -5.27
N THR A 307 29.06 2.25 -6.01
CA THR A 307 30.17 1.28 -6.05
C THR A 307 31.48 1.94 -6.47
N HIS A 308 31.44 2.82 -7.48
CA HIS A 308 32.61 3.58 -7.93
C HIS A 308 33.24 4.34 -6.77
N TYR A 309 32.48 5.12 -6.02
CA TYR A 309 33.03 5.90 -4.91
C TYR A 309 33.40 5.06 -3.69
N CYS A 310 32.73 3.92 -3.48
CA CYS A 310 33.06 2.98 -2.42
C CYS A 310 34.39 2.25 -2.67
N SER A 311 34.83 2.11 -3.92
CA SER A 311 36.05 1.38 -4.31
C SER A 311 37.38 1.97 -3.81
N VAL A 312 37.34 3.15 -3.17
CA VAL A 312 38.50 3.72 -2.49
C VAL A 312 38.87 2.97 -1.21
N LYS A 313 37.94 2.16 -0.69
CA LYS A 313 38.16 1.33 0.51
C LYS A 313 38.84 0.01 0.15
N SER A 314 39.48 -0.59 1.15
CA SER A 314 40.18 -1.86 0.97
C SER A 314 39.19 -3.01 0.74
N PRO A 315 39.55 -4.02 -0.05
CA PRO A 315 38.88 -5.31 -0.02
C PRO A 315 38.68 -5.80 1.43
N SER A 316 37.57 -6.44 1.73
CA SER A 316 37.12 -6.84 3.08
C SER A 316 36.59 -5.72 3.99
N SER A 317 36.40 -4.49 3.48
CA SER A 317 35.69 -3.45 4.22
C SER A 317 34.26 -3.87 4.56
N LYS A 318 33.83 -3.54 5.78
CA LYS A 318 32.48 -3.81 6.28
C LYS A 318 31.53 -2.70 5.83
N VAL A 319 30.42 -3.09 5.22
CA VAL A 319 29.41 -2.16 4.70
C VAL A 319 28.10 -2.40 5.42
N LEU A 320 27.49 -1.35 5.96
CA LEU A 320 26.09 -1.38 6.38
C LEU A 320 25.26 -0.84 5.22
N LEU A 321 24.40 -1.66 4.63
CA LEU A 321 23.51 -1.27 3.56
C LEU A 321 22.07 -1.32 4.06
N ALA A 322 21.40 -0.16 4.03
CA ALA A 322 19.98 -0.04 4.29
C ALA A 322 19.23 -0.21 2.96
N GLY A 323 18.37 -1.22 2.88
CA GLY A 323 17.62 -1.57 1.68
C GLY A 323 18.37 -2.52 0.75
N MET A 324 17.65 -3.46 0.14
CA MET A 324 18.23 -4.45 -0.77
C MET A 324 17.73 -4.29 -2.20
N GLY A 325 16.43 -4.01 -2.38
CA GLY A 325 15.76 -4.08 -3.66
C GLY A 325 16.02 -5.43 -4.36
N GLY A 326 16.32 -5.39 -5.66
CA GLY A 326 16.74 -6.55 -6.45
C GLY A 326 18.16 -7.05 -6.15
N GLY A 327 18.87 -6.49 -5.16
CA GLY A 327 20.22 -6.92 -4.77
C GLY A 327 21.34 -6.50 -5.74
N LEU A 328 21.07 -5.58 -6.67
CA LEU A 328 22.03 -5.14 -7.68
C LEU A 328 23.22 -4.40 -7.06
N LEU A 329 22.99 -3.50 -6.10
CA LEU A 329 24.07 -2.83 -5.36
C LEU A 329 24.87 -3.82 -4.51
N VAL A 330 24.19 -4.76 -3.86
CA VAL A 330 24.82 -5.84 -3.07
C VAL A 330 25.78 -6.66 -3.94
N LYS A 331 25.36 -7.00 -5.17
CA LYS A 331 26.18 -7.73 -6.15
C LYS A 331 27.46 -6.96 -6.53
N GLU A 332 27.40 -5.64 -6.58
CA GLU A 332 28.57 -4.83 -6.91
C GLU A 332 29.50 -4.62 -5.72
N LEU A 333 28.96 -4.40 -4.52
CA LEU A 333 29.72 -4.31 -3.28
C LEU A 333 30.47 -5.62 -2.98
N THR A 334 29.79 -6.77 -3.14
CA THR A 334 30.43 -8.09 -3.01
C THR A 334 31.46 -8.34 -4.11
N GLY A 335 31.26 -7.78 -5.30
CA GLY A 335 32.25 -7.78 -6.39
C GLY A 335 33.53 -7.01 -6.07
N LEU A 336 33.48 -6.01 -5.18
CA LEU A 336 34.64 -5.33 -4.60
C LEU A 336 35.25 -6.09 -3.40
N HIS A 337 34.79 -7.32 -3.14
CA HIS A 337 35.14 -8.13 -1.98
C HIS A 337 34.82 -7.47 -0.63
N PHE A 338 33.80 -6.61 -0.58
CA PHE A 338 33.29 -6.07 0.67
C PHE A 338 32.38 -7.07 1.38
N ILE A 339 32.15 -6.83 2.67
CA ILE A 339 31.30 -7.66 3.54
C ILE A 339 30.07 -6.83 3.92
N PRO A 340 28.97 -6.91 3.14
CA PRO A 340 27.77 -6.16 3.43
C PRO A 340 26.89 -6.84 4.47
N ASP A 341 26.55 -6.10 5.52
CA ASP A 341 25.38 -6.33 6.37
C ASP A 341 24.21 -5.58 5.71
N VAL A 342 23.28 -6.35 5.12
CA VAL A 342 22.13 -5.83 4.38
C VAL A 342 20.91 -5.87 5.29
N ILE A 343 20.35 -4.70 5.57
CA ILE A 343 19.14 -4.55 6.40
C ILE A 343 17.96 -4.29 5.48
N GLU A 344 17.01 -5.23 5.45
CA GLU A 344 15.85 -5.19 4.57
C GLU A 344 14.60 -5.54 5.37
N LEU A 345 13.54 -4.76 5.19
CA LEU A 345 12.31 -4.92 5.96
C LEU A 345 11.49 -6.13 5.46
N ASP A 346 11.53 -6.40 4.16
CA ASP A 346 10.77 -7.49 3.54
C ASP A 346 11.65 -8.73 3.30
N GLU A 347 11.46 -9.78 4.10
CA GLU A 347 12.20 -11.05 3.98
C GLU A 347 12.10 -11.69 2.59
N ARG A 348 11.01 -11.44 1.85
CA ARG A 348 10.79 -12.01 0.52
C ARG A 348 11.79 -11.48 -0.50
N MET A 349 12.36 -10.29 -0.28
CA MET A 349 13.35 -9.67 -1.18
C MET A 349 14.60 -10.49 -1.36
N LYS A 350 15.03 -11.22 -0.31
CA LYS A 350 16.18 -12.11 -0.41
C LYS A 350 15.96 -13.17 -1.49
N ASN A 351 14.84 -13.90 -1.40
CA ASN A 351 14.50 -14.93 -2.39
C ASN A 351 14.34 -14.34 -3.80
N VAL A 352 13.74 -13.16 -3.90
CA VAL A 352 13.54 -12.47 -5.18
C VAL A 352 14.87 -12.08 -5.83
N SER A 353 15.79 -11.49 -5.06
CA SER A 353 17.11 -11.07 -5.54
C SER A 353 17.99 -12.25 -5.98
N GLU A 354 18.00 -13.34 -5.20
CA GLU A 354 18.74 -14.56 -5.52
C GLU A 354 18.19 -15.23 -6.80
N LYS A 355 16.88 -15.45 -6.86
CA LYS A 355 16.24 -16.21 -7.95
C LYS A 355 16.11 -15.44 -9.26
N TYR A 356 15.81 -14.14 -9.19
CA TYR A 356 15.45 -13.36 -10.39
C TYR A 356 16.48 -12.29 -10.78
N PHE A 357 17.35 -11.86 -9.87
CA PHE A 357 18.40 -10.86 -10.17
C PHE A 357 19.82 -11.44 -10.10
N GLY A 358 19.94 -12.73 -9.81
CA GLY A 358 21.21 -13.46 -9.88
C GLY A 358 22.21 -13.01 -8.81
N LEU A 359 21.71 -12.70 -7.61
CA LEU A 359 22.56 -12.47 -6.45
C LEU A 359 23.04 -13.81 -5.90
N ASN A 360 24.28 -14.19 -6.21
CA ASN A 360 24.89 -15.46 -5.80
C ASN A 360 25.89 -15.33 -4.63
N ALA A 361 26.01 -14.12 -4.06
CA ALA A 361 26.97 -13.84 -3.00
C ALA A 361 26.43 -14.27 -1.63
N LYS A 362 27.31 -14.80 -0.78
CA LYS A 362 26.98 -15.01 0.63
C LYS A 362 26.99 -13.66 1.34
N ILE A 363 25.82 -13.20 1.77
CA ILE A 363 25.63 -11.90 2.42
C ILE A 363 25.13 -12.10 3.86
N ASN A 364 25.40 -11.12 4.71
CA ASN A 364 24.78 -11.03 6.03
C ASN A 364 23.44 -10.31 5.87
N PHE A 365 22.38 -11.07 5.61
CA PHE A 365 21.03 -10.54 5.44
C PHE A 365 20.30 -10.49 6.78
N HIS A 366 19.77 -9.33 7.13
CA HIS A 366 18.98 -9.11 8.34
C HIS A 366 17.60 -8.61 7.96
N THR A 367 16.56 -9.39 8.30
CA THR A 367 15.18 -8.91 8.24
C THR A 367 14.88 -8.08 9.46
N ASP A 368 15.01 -6.76 9.35
CA ASP A 368 14.83 -5.84 10.46
C ASP A 368 14.48 -4.43 9.95
N ASP A 369 13.90 -3.61 10.83
CA ASP A 369 13.79 -2.17 10.60
C ASP A 369 15.18 -1.52 10.76
N PHE A 370 15.57 -0.65 9.82
CA PHE A 370 16.90 -0.04 9.82
C PHE A 370 17.18 0.79 11.08
N ARG A 371 16.17 1.50 11.61
CA ARG A 371 16.32 2.30 12.84
C ARG A 371 16.46 1.40 14.05
N HIS A 372 15.73 0.30 14.11
CA HIS A 372 15.90 -0.72 15.14
C HIS A 372 17.31 -1.34 15.11
N TYR A 373 17.79 -1.73 13.92
CA TYR A 373 19.13 -2.32 13.76
C TYR A 373 20.24 -1.36 14.21
N VAL A 374 20.17 -0.09 13.77
CA VAL A 374 21.17 0.93 14.12
C VAL A 374 21.25 1.17 15.63
N LYS A 375 20.13 1.05 16.36
CA LYS A 375 20.06 1.20 17.82
C LYS A 375 20.60 0.00 18.60
N THR A 376 20.57 -1.19 18.00
CA THR A 376 20.83 -2.45 18.70
C THR A 376 22.17 -3.08 18.34
N THR A 377 22.75 -2.72 17.19
CA THR A 377 24.06 -3.23 16.76
C THR A 377 25.21 -2.59 17.53
N PHE A 378 26.26 -3.40 17.77
CA PHE A 378 27.55 -2.94 18.30
C PHE A 378 28.64 -2.88 17.24
N HIS A 379 28.32 -3.22 15.98
CA HIS A 379 29.28 -3.21 14.88
C HIS A 379 29.59 -1.80 14.41
N ARG A 380 30.82 -1.60 13.93
CA ARG A 380 31.25 -0.38 13.24
C ARG A 380 31.65 -0.66 11.80
N TYR A 381 31.32 0.29 10.93
CA TYR A 381 31.37 0.10 9.48
C TYR A 381 32.35 1.07 8.81
N ASP A 382 33.02 0.57 7.77
CA ASP A 382 33.89 1.36 6.90
C ASP A 382 33.05 2.19 5.93
N ILE A 383 31.89 1.65 5.53
CA ILE A 383 30.93 2.32 4.66
C ILE A 383 29.53 2.11 5.22
N ILE A 384 28.71 3.16 5.24
CA ILE A 384 27.27 3.07 5.48
C ILE A 384 26.57 3.62 4.24
N ILE A 385 25.54 2.93 3.74
CA ILE A 385 24.76 3.35 2.57
C ILE A 385 23.28 3.28 2.93
N ILE A 386 22.56 4.39 2.74
CA ILE A 386 21.10 4.40 2.78
C ILE A 386 20.58 4.42 1.34
N ASP A 387 19.93 3.33 0.95
CA ASP A 387 19.21 3.13 -0.32
C ASP A 387 17.83 2.49 -0.04
N ILE A 388 17.03 3.16 0.78
CA ILE A 388 15.68 2.71 1.16
C ILE A 388 14.62 3.61 0.53
N SER A 389 13.59 2.96 0.00
CA SER A 389 12.35 3.56 -0.48
C SER A 389 11.14 2.76 0.03
N PHE A 390 10.04 3.45 0.30
CA PHE A 390 8.73 2.87 0.52
C PHE A 390 7.79 3.40 -0.57
N GLY A 391 7.65 2.62 -1.66
CA GLY A 391 7.00 3.11 -2.87
C GLY A 391 7.82 4.23 -3.51
N GLU A 392 7.22 5.40 -3.73
CA GLU A 392 7.91 6.59 -4.28
C GLU A 392 8.48 7.52 -3.19
N ASN A 393 8.28 7.21 -1.90
CA ASN A 393 8.72 8.06 -0.79
C ASN A 393 9.89 7.42 -0.03
N GLN A 394 10.70 8.20 0.67
CA GLN A 394 11.72 7.67 1.59
C GLN A 394 11.23 7.77 3.04
N PRO A 395 11.48 6.76 3.91
CA PRO A 395 10.97 6.78 5.27
C PRO A 395 11.50 7.96 6.09
N SER A 396 10.61 8.88 6.45
CA SER A 396 10.94 10.16 7.11
C SER A 396 11.75 9.99 8.41
N ASN A 397 11.46 8.93 9.16
CA ASN A 397 12.14 8.59 10.42
C ASN A 397 13.62 8.22 10.28
N ILE A 398 14.13 7.96 9.06
CA ILE A 398 15.55 7.65 8.81
C ILE A 398 16.40 8.92 8.71
N TYR A 399 15.81 10.02 8.23
CA TYR A 399 16.53 11.25 7.88
C TYR A 399 16.53 12.29 9.00
N THR A 400 16.29 11.86 10.23
CA THR A 400 16.21 12.72 11.42
C THR A 400 17.56 12.91 12.08
N MET A 401 17.69 13.99 12.86
CA MET A 401 18.88 14.27 13.66
C MET A 401 19.22 13.12 14.60
N GLU A 402 18.22 12.53 15.26
CA GLU A 402 18.39 11.40 16.17
C GLU A 402 18.96 10.19 15.44
N SER A 403 18.40 9.85 14.27
CA SER A 403 18.87 8.76 13.41
C SER A 403 20.32 8.98 12.96
N PHE A 404 20.65 10.17 12.46
CA PHE A 404 22.00 10.50 12.01
C PHE A 404 23.02 10.49 13.15
N MET A 405 22.66 10.93 14.35
CA MET A 405 23.53 10.83 15.53
C MET A 405 23.79 9.38 15.93
N GLU A 406 22.84 8.46 15.75
CA GLU A 406 23.04 7.03 15.98
C GLU A 406 23.93 6.41 14.89
N ILE A 407 23.65 6.68 13.62
CA ILE A 407 24.46 6.24 12.47
C ILE A 407 25.92 6.70 12.62
N LYS A 408 26.13 7.94 13.07
CA LYS A 408 27.47 8.51 13.29
C LYS A 408 28.31 7.69 14.27
N LYS A 409 27.69 7.08 15.29
CA LYS A 409 28.39 6.24 16.27
C LYS A 409 28.87 4.92 15.66
N LEU A 410 28.17 4.42 14.64
CA LEU A 410 28.49 3.19 13.92
C LEU A 410 29.57 3.43 12.84
N LEU A 411 29.68 4.64 12.31
CA LEU A 411 30.69 4.97 11.30
C LEU A 411 32.09 5.02 11.93
N LYS A 412 33.07 4.33 11.32
CA LYS A 412 34.49 4.45 11.70
C LYS A 412 35.04 5.84 11.36
N GLU A 413 36.13 6.24 12.00
CA GLU A 413 36.74 7.58 11.88
C GLU A 413 37.09 8.00 10.44
N ASP A 414 37.50 7.04 9.60
CA ASP A 414 37.79 7.26 8.18
C ASP A 414 36.63 6.78 7.28
N GLY A 415 35.50 6.39 7.86
CA GLY A 415 34.37 5.79 7.16
C GLY A 415 33.64 6.75 6.23
N LEU A 416 32.98 6.19 5.23
CA LEU A 416 32.18 6.94 4.25
C LEU A 416 30.70 6.64 4.45
N PHE A 417 29.88 7.66 4.63
CA PHE A 417 28.43 7.51 4.72
C PHE A 417 27.78 8.11 3.46
N PHE A 418 27.11 7.26 2.69
CA PHE A 418 26.38 7.66 1.49
C PHE A 418 24.87 7.58 1.70
N ILE A 419 24.16 8.56 1.14
CA ILE A 419 22.69 8.53 1.05
C ILE A 419 22.32 8.73 -0.41
N HIS A 420 21.65 7.75 -1.00
CA HIS A 420 20.96 7.92 -2.27
C HIS A 420 19.58 8.52 -2.01
N PHE A 421 19.31 9.69 -2.60
CA PHE A 421 18.14 10.48 -2.29
C PHE A 421 17.56 11.16 -3.55
N PRO A 422 16.75 10.46 -4.36
CA PRO A 422 16.24 11.04 -5.60
C PRO A 422 15.28 12.19 -5.31
N ASP A 423 15.61 13.42 -5.75
CA ASP A 423 14.78 14.62 -5.50
C ASP A 423 15.11 15.77 -6.48
N PHE A 424 14.33 16.86 -6.44
CA PHE A 424 14.70 18.15 -7.01
C PHE A 424 15.86 18.75 -6.23
N LEU A 425 16.86 19.28 -6.93
CA LEU A 425 18.06 19.85 -6.31
C LEU A 425 17.96 21.36 -6.07
N TYR A 426 17.24 22.08 -6.94
CA TYR A 426 17.21 23.53 -7.01
C TYR A 426 15.81 24.09 -6.73
N GLY A 427 15.73 25.40 -6.46
CA GLY A 427 14.47 26.09 -6.24
C GLY A 427 13.81 25.77 -4.89
N GLU A 428 12.54 26.15 -4.77
CA GLU A 428 11.70 25.81 -3.61
C GLU A 428 11.49 24.29 -3.52
N GLU A 429 11.49 23.61 -4.67
CA GLU A 429 11.36 22.16 -4.80
C GLU A 429 12.49 21.41 -4.07
N GLY A 430 13.72 21.94 -4.07
CA GLY A 430 14.87 21.29 -3.42
C GLY A 430 14.96 21.47 -1.90
N LEU A 431 13.88 21.88 -1.23
CA LEU A 431 13.88 22.12 0.21
C LEU A 431 14.12 20.84 1.02
N ALA A 432 13.64 19.69 0.55
CA ALA A 432 13.91 18.38 1.14
C ALA A 432 15.42 18.06 1.17
N VAL A 433 16.11 18.22 0.04
CA VAL A 433 17.57 18.02 -0.08
C VAL A 433 18.34 18.94 0.85
N ARG A 434 17.96 20.22 0.91
CA ARG A 434 18.58 21.19 1.82
C ARG A 434 18.36 20.80 3.28
N SER A 435 17.17 20.30 3.61
CA SER A 435 16.81 19.86 4.97
C SER A 435 17.58 18.62 5.41
N VAL A 436 17.73 17.62 4.53
CA VAL A 436 18.56 16.42 4.80
C VAL A 436 20.03 16.82 5.00
N GLY A 437 20.59 17.64 4.10
CA GLY A 437 21.97 18.10 4.21
C GLY A 437 22.24 18.92 5.46
N LYS A 438 21.33 19.84 5.82
CA LYS A 438 21.41 20.61 7.06
C LYS A 438 21.33 19.71 8.29
N THR A 439 20.43 18.74 8.30
CA THR A 439 20.27 17.81 9.43
C THR A 439 21.52 16.93 9.62
N LEU A 440 22.17 16.50 8.53
CA LEU A 440 23.47 15.82 8.59
C LEU A 440 24.57 16.71 9.21
N ILE A 441 24.64 17.98 8.81
CA ILE A 441 25.62 18.94 9.35
C ILE A 441 25.39 19.17 10.84
N GLU A 442 24.14 19.39 11.27
CA GLU A 442 23.79 19.59 12.69
C GLU A 442 24.02 18.32 13.53
N SER A 443 23.96 17.15 12.91
CA SER A 443 24.38 15.88 13.54
C SER A 443 25.91 15.72 13.62
N GLY A 444 26.64 16.72 13.11
CA GLY A 444 28.08 16.88 13.17
C GLY A 444 28.87 16.14 12.09
N PHE A 445 28.25 15.83 10.95
CA PHE A 445 28.98 15.31 9.79
C PHE A 445 29.56 16.44 8.93
N PHE A 446 30.67 16.16 8.26
CA PHE A 446 31.10 16.92 7.09
C PHE A 446 30.37 16.38 5.87
N VAL A 447 29.61 17.24 5.19
CA VAL A 447 28.68 16.85 4.11
C VAL A 447 29.07 17.50 2.80
N LYS A 448 29.08 16.71 1.73
CA LYS A 448 29.17 17.18 0.33
C LYS A 448 28.14 16.46 -0.54
N LEU A 449 27.70 17.11 -1.61
CA LEU A 449 26.94 16.43 -2.67
C LEU A 449 27.89 15.99 -3.77
N LEU A 450 27.72 14.75 -4.24
CA LEU A 450 28.43 14.27 -5.42
C LEU A 450 27.84 14.87 -6.68
N ASN A 451 28.68 15.16 -7.67
CA ASN A 451 28.20 15.67 -8.94
C ASN A 451 27.56 14.54 -9.77
N THR A 452 26.23 14.57 -9.82
CA THR A 452 25.42 13.64 -10.62
C THR A 452 24.97 14.24 -11.96
N LYS A 453 25.42 15.46 -12.30
CA LYS A 453 24.98 16.24 -13.48
C LYS A 453 23.47 16.49 -13.49
N HIS A 454 22.94 16.91 -12.35
CA HIS A 454 21.52 17.20 -12.15
C HIS A 454 21.03 18.31 -13.11
N LYS A 455 19.80 18.18 -13.60
CA LYS A 455 19.16 19.13 -14.51
C LYS A 455 18.11 19.95 -13.77
N PRO A 456 18.13 21.29 -13.87
CA PRO A 456 17.07 22.13 -13.33
C PRO A 456 15.69 21.74 -13.88
N GLY A 457 14.67 21.78 -13.03
CA GLY A 457 13.27 21.56 -13.42
C GLY A 457 12.81 20.09 -13.44
N SER A 458 13.66 19.13 -13.09
CA SER A 458 13.29 17.72 -12.93
C SER A 458 13.94 17.13 -11.67
N PRO A 459 13.32 16.17 -10.98
CA PRO A 459 14.02 15.42 -9.94
C PRO A 459 15.15 14.60 -10.58
N GLY A 460 16.17 14.31 -9.80
CA GLY A 460 17.34 13.59 -10.27
C GLY A 460 18.03 12.81 -9.15
N GLU A 461 19.02 12.03 -9.54
CA GLU A 461 19.85 11.29 -8.59
C GLU A 461 20.63 12.30 -7.72
N ILE A 462 20.44 12.29 -6.40
CA ILE A 462 21.25 13.06 -5.46
C ILE A 462 21.94 12.06 -4.54
N ILE A 463 23.24 12.25 -4.37
CA ILE A 463 24.05 11.42 -3.48
C ILE A 463 24.76 12.32 -2.50
N PHE A 464 24.41 12.18 -1.23
CA PHE A 464 25.15 12.80 -0.14
C PHE A 464 26.36 11.94 0.20
N LEU A 465 27.49 12.59 0.46
CA LEU A 465 28.63 12.03 1.15
C LEU A 465 28.75 12.73 2.51
N ALA A 466 28.64 11.97 3.58
CA ALA A 466 28.83 12.39 4.95
C ALA A 466 30.01 11.65 5.59
N THR A 467 30.81 12.35 6.39
CA THR A 467 32.05 11.82 7.01
C THR A 467 32.31 12.47 8.37
N HIS A 468 33.09 11.83 9.25
CA HIS A 468 33.49 12.42 10.54
C HIS A 468 34.47 13.58 10.39
N LYS A 469 35.28 13.56 9.31
CA LYS A 469 36.29 14.56 8.98
C LYS A 469 36.35 14.75 7.47
N PRO A 470 36.81 15.90 6.95
CA PRO A 470 36.95 16.09 5.51
C PRO A 470 37.78 14.99 4.85
N VAL A 471 37.24 14.38 3.79
CA VAL A 471 37.93 13.37 2.98
C VAL A 471 38.16 13.92 1.57
N ALA A 472 39.40 13.78 1.09
CA ALA A 472 39.81 14.19 -0.25
C ALA A 472 39.68 13.01 -1.25
N LEU A 473 38.44 12.58 -1.53
CA LEU A 473 38.16 11.50 -2.50
C LEU A 473 38.65 11.83 -3.92
N GLU A 474 38.86 13.10 -4.24
CA GLU A 474 39.46 13.61 -5.48
C GLU A 474 40.89 13.09 -5.73
N ASN A 475 41.59 12.65 -4.69
CA ASN A 475 42.98 12.19 -4.77
C ASN A 475 43.11 10.68 -5.04
N TYR A 476 42.01 9.93 -5.07
CA TYR A 476 42.03 8.48 -5.30
C TYR A 476 41.96 8.15 -6.80
N LEU A 477 42.56 7.01 -7.19
CA LEU A 477 42.67 6.57 -8.58
C LEU A 477 41.53 5.64 -9.05
N TYR A 478 40.66 5.15 -8.15
CA TYR A 478 39.47 4.32 -8.48
C TYR A 478 39.77 3.08 -9.35
N ASP A 479 40.95 2.48 -9.18
CA ASP A 479 41.47 1.42 -10.06
C ASP A 479 40.86 0.03 -9.82
N GLN A 480 40.12 -0.16 -8.73
CA GLN A 480 39.54 -1.46 -8.37
C GLN A 480 38.28 -1.82 -9.18
N LEU A 481 37.84 -0.95 -10.08
CA LEU A 481 36.54 -1.09 -10.73
C LEU A 481 36.58 -1.93 -12.01
N PRO A 482 35.52 -2.71 -12.27
CA PRO A 482 35.41 -3.45 -13.53
C PRO A 482 35.39 -2.55 -14.77
N GLU A 483 35.90 -3.05 -15.90
CA GLU A 483 36.01 -2.27 -17.15
C GLU A 483 34.69 -1.63 -17.60
N PHE A 484 33.55 -2.31 -17.41
CA PHE A 484 32.25 -1.84 -17.84
C PHE A 484 31.83 -0.53 -17.17
N THR A 485 32.37 -0.17 -16.00
CA THR A 485 32.00 1.08 -15.33
C THR A 485 32.68 2.30 -15.96
N LYS A 486 33.77 2.10 -16.72
CA LYS A 486 34.53 3.21 -17.32
C LYS A 486 33.70 3.99 -18.35
N GLN A 487 32.72 3.35 -18.98
CA GLN A 487 31.84 4.00 -19.95
C GLN A 487 30.97 5.12 -19.35
N TYR A 488 30.64 5.04 -18.05
CA TYR A 488 29.78 6.01 -17.39
C TYR A 488 30.48 7.34 -17.09
N LYS A 489 31.83 7.36 -17.10
CA LYS A 489 32.65 8.56 -16.88
C LYS A 489 32.17 9.37 -15.67
N PHE A 490 31.98 8.68 -14.53
CA PHE A 490 31.58 9.34 -13.29
C PHE A 490 32.59 10.43 -12.93
N PRO A 491 32.14 11.61 -12.45
CA PRO A 491 33.07 12.69 -12.15
C PRO A 491 34.08 12.29 -11.09
N THR A 492 35.36 12.50 -11.40
CA THR A 492 36.48 12.31 -10.48
C THR A 492 37.26 13.62 -10.37
N LYS A 493 38.16 13.72 -9.38
CA LYS A 493 39.02 14.89 -9.16
C LYS A 493 38.20 16.18 -8.96
N ASN A 494 38.53 17.25 -9.69
CA ASN A 494 37.98 18.59 -9.51
C ASN A 494 36.46 18.70 -9.72
N ASN A 495 35.83 17.76 -10.42
CA ASN A 495 34.39 17.79 -10.67
C ASN A 495 33.60 16.76 -9.84
N LEU A 496 34.23 16.17 -8.83
CA LEU A 496 33.65 15.12 -8.00
C LEU A 496 32.42 15.61 -7.22
N TYR A 497 32.47 16.83 -6.70
CA TYR A 497 31.43 17.42 -5.87
C TYR A 497 30.68 18.51 -6.61
N LEU A 498 29.46 18.79 -6.16
CA LEU A 498 28.70 19.95 -6.59
C LEU A 498 29.25 21.21 -5.88
N GLU A 499 30.08 21.98 -6.57
CA GLU A 499 30.69 23.18 -6.01
C GLU A 499 29.64 24.29 -5.74
N GLY A 500 29.79 24.99 -4.63
CA GLY A 500 28.95 26.14 -4.27
C GLY A 500 27.52 25.80 -3.83
N TYR A 501 27.16 24.52 -3.72
CA TYR A 501 25.84 24.14 -3.20
C TYR A 501 25.76 24.41 -1.69
N SER A 502 24.75 25.19 -1.29
CA SER A 502 24.48 25.51 0.11
C SER A 502 23.24 24.78 0.61
N PHE A 503 23.30 24.25 1.83
CA PHE A 503 22.17 23.67 2.54
C PHE A 503 21.39 24.73 3.38
N GLU A 504 21.72 26.01 3.22
CA GLU A 504 20.99 27.11 3.86
C GLU A 504 19.50 27.12 3.48
N GLY A 505 18.66 27.59 4.40
CA GLY A 505 17.20 27.54 4.23
C GLY A 505 16.57 26.15 4.43
N GLY A 506 17.37 25.09 4.57
CA GLY A 506 16.88 23.79 5.04
C GLY A 506 16.30 23.86 6.45
N VAL A 507 15.34 22.98 6.74
CA VAL A 507 14.78 22.79 8.08
C VAL A 507 15.43 21.57 8.73
N ILE A 508 15.67 21.62 10.04
CA ILE A 508 16.19 20.46 10.77
C ILE A 508 15.07 19.44 10.91
N LEU A 509 15.34 18.21 10.50
CA LEU A 509 14.43 17.09 10.62
C LEU A 509 14.67 16.37 11.95
N SER A 510 13.60 16.11 12.71
CA SER A 510 13.66 15.39 13.98
C SER A 510 12.54 14.37 14.06
N ASP A 511 12.70 13.37 14.93
CA ASP A 511 11.67 12.36 15.17
C ASP A 511 10.33 12.98 15.62
N ASP A 512 10.39 14.07 16.40
CA ASP A 512 9.22 14.82 16.88
C ASP A 512 8.52 15.64 15.78
N LYS A 513 9.19 15.88 14.65
CA LYS A 513 8.67 16.68 13.54
C LYS A 513 8.92 15.99 12.19
N PRO A 514 8.13 14.96 11.84
CA PRO A 514 8.28 14.18 10.61
C PRO A 514 7.71 14.92 9.39
N ILE A 515 8.26 16.11 9.09
CA ILE A 515 7.80 16.92 7.95
C ILE A 515 8.38 16.48 6.60
N MET A 516 9.28 15.49 6.60
CA MET A 516 9.99 15.07 5.39
C MET A 516 9.04 14.65 4.27
N ASP A 517 7.96 13.93 4.61
CA ASP A 517 6.94 13.49 3.64
C ASP A 517 6.25 14.67 2.94
N PHE A 518 6.11 15.82 3.63
CA PHE A 518 5.57 17.04 3.04
C PHE A 518 6.62 17.77 2.18
N LEU A 519 7.88 17.80 2.62
CA LEU A 519 8.95 18.43 1.84
C LEU A 519 9.22 17.68 0.54
N HIS A 520 9.03 16.37 0.54
CA HIS A 520 9.28 15.48 -0.60
C HIS A 520 8.07 15.35 -1.55
N GLU A 521 6.92 15.95 -1.21
CA GLU A 521 5.65 15.77 -1.92
C GLU A 521 5.78 16.01 -3.43
N LYS A 522 6.48 17.07 -3.85
CA LYS A 522 6.65 17.40 -5.28
C LYS A 522 7.37 16.29 -6.06
N THR A 523 8.40 15.68 -5.49
CA THR A 523 9.11 14.56 -6.12
C THR A 523 8.23 13.32 -6.18
N VAL A 524 7.57 12.97 -5.07
CA VAL A 524 6.61 11.85 -5.03
C VAL A 524 5.55 11.99 -6.12
N MET A 525 4.98 13.19 -6.27
CA MET A 525 3.96 13.48 -7.28
C MET A 525 4.51 13.41 -8.71
N PHE A 526 5.75 13.88 -8.94
CA PHE A 526 6.42 13.76 -10.23
C PHE A 526 6.68 12.29 -10.59
N SER A 527 7.33 11.54 -9.69
CA SER A 527 7.65 10.13 -9.88
C SER A 527 6.40 9.28 -10.06
N ARG A 528 5.31 9.59 -9.33
CA ARG A 528 4.03 8.91 -9.49
C ARG A 528 3.39 9.21 -10.84
N LYS A 529 3.44 10.46 -11.31
CA LYS A 529 2.95 10.81 -12.64
C LYS A 529 3.69 10.02 -13.73
N GLU A 530 5.02 9.99 -13.68
CA GLU A 530 5.82 9.20 -14.63
C GLU A 530 5.53 7.70 -14.52
N GLY A 531 5.43 7.16 -13.29
CA GLY A 531 5.08 5.76 -13.05
C GLY A 531 3.72 5.38 -13.64
N ILE A 532 2.71 6.24 -13.48
CA ILE A 532 1.38 6.02 -14.06
C ILE A 532 1.42 6.07 -15.59
N GLU A 533 2.04 7.10 -16.16
CA GLU A 533 2.09 7.32 -17.62
C GLU A 533 2.89 6.24 -18.34
N ILE A 534 3.99 5.77 -17.74
CA ILE A 534 4.92 4.83 -18.36
C ILE A 534 4.62 3.39 -17.95
N VAL A 535 4.52 3.10 -16.65
CA VAL A 535 4.44 1.72 -16.14
C VAL A 535 2.99 1.25 -16.10
N SER A 536 2.12 1.94 -15.36
CA SER A 536 0.75 1.47 -15.13
C SER A 536 -0.07 1.40 -16.42
N LYS A 537 0.07 2.41 -17.29
CA LYS A 537 -0.59 2.41 -18.61
C LYS A 537 -0.09 1.27 -19.50
N THR A 538 1.23 1.06 -19.58
CA THR A 538 1.81 -0.03 -20.36
C THR A 538 1.33 -1.38 -19.85
N LEU A 539 1.36 -1.62 -18.54
CA LEU A 539 0.88 -2.88 -17.95
C LEU A 539 -0.59 -3.14 -18.32
N LEU A 540 -1.45 -2.13 -18.20
CA LEU A 540 -2.86 -2.23 -18.58
C LEU A 540 -3.04 -2.52 -20.08
N GLU A 541 -2.31 -1.84 -20.96
CA GLU A 541 -2.32 -2.09 -22.41
C GLU A 541 -1.83 -3.50 -22.77
N GLN A 542 -0.89 -4.02 -21.98
CA GLN A 542 -0.34 -5.37 -22.13
C GLN A 542 -1.20 -6.47 -21.47
N GLY A 543 -2.37 -6.12 -20.92
CA GLY A 543 -3.32 -7.07 -20.33
C GLY A 543 -3.01 -7.47 -18.88
N TYR A 544 -2.05 -6.82 -18.24
CA TYR A 544 -1.78 -6.95 -16.81
C TYR A 544 -2.70 -5.98 -16.05
N GLY A 545 -3.78 -6.54 -15.48
CA GLY A 545 -4.84 -5.79 -14.78
C GLY A 545 -4.49 -5.39 -13.35
N ILE A 546 -5.52 -4.99 -12.59
CA ILE A 546 -5.46 -4.59 -11.16
C ILE A 546 -5.02 -5.73 -10.22
N PHE A 547 -5.04 -6.98 -10.70
CA PHE A 547 -4.92 -8.20 -9.89
C PHE A 547 -3.85 -9.17 -10.39
#